data_AF-A0A964QDU4-F1
#
_entry.id   AF-A0A964QDU4-F1
#
_cell.length_a   1.000
_cell.length_b   1.000
_cell.length_c   1.000
_cell.angle_alpha   90.00
_cell.angle_beta   90.00
_cell.angle_gamma   90.00
#
_symmetry.space_group_name_H-M   'P 1'
#
loop_
_entity.id
_entity.type
_entity.pdbx_description
1 polymer ?
#
loop_
_entity_poly.entity_id
_entity_poly.type
_entity_poly.pdbx_seq_one_letter_code
_entity_poly.pdbx_strand_id
1 'polypeptide(L)'
;MGKWIAIAVLMVLATPLLVWAALPWPAAYRWTDPAATAVMRYRVEQAEDEGGGLELRQQWVPLAKISPNMVRAVIASEDGRFRAHHGIDWTALGEELHYQGKPPFSLKDRADLLALAGAGRYYLGHRSEVKGRSTITQQLAKNLYFTPERSLARKAAELFVARRIEKFLTKDRILEIYLNTVELGPGVFGVEAAAQEYFDVPAARLTSFQAASLAATLPQPLSSNPKYRPSRMAWRRDLILRRLRGEDSGLSAIPEAPPAIAAPLSDPASEAAPEAAAAPGDPGAEPLDAAGAAEPTEEPAAEPTAEPPPDPAGPPPAADTVGAGA
;
A
#
# COMPACT_ATOMS: atom_id res chain seq x y z
N MET A 1 33.14 30.47 35.92
CA MET A 1 32.19 30.52 34.78
C MET A 1 32.71 29.82 33.52
N GLY A 2 33.91 30.12 33.01
CA GLY A 2 34.40 29.58 31.72
C GLY A 2 34.43 28.04 31.58
N LYS A 3 34.76 27.30 32.64
CA LYS A 3 34.75 25.82 32.62
C LYS A 3 33.35 25.23 32.40
N TRP A 4 32.32 25.81 33.02
CA TRP A 4 30.94 25.34 32.87
C TRP A 4 30.36 25.67 31.50
N ILE A 5 30.73 26.82 30.92
CA ILE A 5 30.37 27.18 29.54
C ILE A 5 31.06 26.23 28.55
N ALA A 6 32.34 25.93 28.74
CA ALA A 6 33.07 24.98 27.89
C ALA A 6 32.48 23.56 27.96
N ILE A 7 32.10 23.08 29.15
CA ILE A 7 31.41 21.80 29.34
C ILE A 7 30.04 21.82 28.66
N ALA A 8 29.25 22.89 28.82
CA ALA A 8 27.94 23.01 28.17
C ALA A 8 28.06 23.01 26.64
N VAL A 9 29.04 23.74 26.08
CA VAL A 9 29.33 23.76 24.65
C VAL A 9 29.77 22.37 24.17
N LEU A 10 30.65 21.69 24.90
CA LEU A 10 31.09 20.34 24.57
C LEU A 10 29.92 19.34 24.59
N MET A 11 29.04 19.41 25.59
CA MET A 11 27.84 18.56 25.69
C MET A 11 26.90 18.80 24.50
N VAL A 12 26.67 20.05 24.12
CA VAL A 12 25.84 20.40 22.95
C VAL A 12 26.46 19.87 21.65
N LEU A 13 27.78 19.96 21.49
CA LEU A 13 28.49 19.44 20.32
C LEU A 13 28.61 17.90 20.31
N ALA A 14 28.68 17.27 21.48
CA ALA A 14 28.77 15.81 21.62
C ALA A 14 27.41 15.11 21.44
N THR A 15 26.31 15.76 21.81
CA THR A 15 24.95 15.22 21.67
C THR A 15 24.63 14.71 20.26
N PRO A 16 24.85 15.45 19.15
CA PRO A 16 24.58 14.93 17.82
C PRO A 16 25.48 13.73 17.44
N LEU A 17 26.72 13.70 17.94
CA LEU A 17 27.63 12.56 17.74
C LEU A 17 27.15 11.33 18.51
N LEU A 18 26.68 11.51 19.75
CA LEU A 18 26.12 10.44 20.59
C LEU A 18 24.82 9.89 19.99
N VAL A 19 23.91 10.77 19.55
CA VAL A 19 22.69 10.35 18.82
C VAL A 19 23.06 9.60 17.55
N TRP A 20 24.04 10.08 16.78
CA TRP A 20 24.52 9.38 15.59
C TRP A 20 25.08 8.00 15.93
N ALA A 21 25.89 7.88 16.98
CA ALA A 21 26.48 6.62 17.42
C ALA A 21 25.44 5.62 17.94
N ALA A 22 24.42 6.11 18.66
CA ALA A 22 23.34 5.30 19.23
C ALA A 22 22.33 4.83 18.19
N LEU A 23 22.18 5.54 17.06
CA LEU A 23 21.29 5.09 15.99
C LEU A 23 21.80 3.78 15.36
N PRO A 24 20.91 2.90 14.87
CA PRO A 24 21.29 1.57 14.40
C PRO A 24 22.31 1.59 13.25
N TRP A 25 23.18 0.59 13.26
CA TRP A 25 24.23 0.43 12.25
C TRP A 25 23.90 -0.74 11.32
N PRO A 26 23.61 -0.49 10.04
CA PRO A 26 23.19 -1.52 9.09
C PRO A 26 24.37 -2.32 8.53
N ALA A 27 25.61 -2.08 9.00
CA ALA A 27 26.82 -2.68 8.44
C ALA A 27 26.79 -4.21 8.48
N ALA A 28 26.24 -4.80 9.55
CA ALA A 28 26.07 -6.25 9.66
C ALA A 28 25.21 -6.82 8.52
N TYR A 29 24.19 -6.08 8.08
CA TYR A 29 23.28 -6.51 7.00
C TYR A 29 23.93 -6.57 5.62
N ARG A 30 25.21 -6.22 5.50
CA ARG A 30 26.01 -6.55 4.31
C ARG A 30 26.22 -8.06 4.17
N TRP A 31 26.21 -8.79 5.27
CA TRP A 31 26.50 -10.23 5.31
C TRP A 31 25.41 -11.07 5.99
N THR A 32 24.57 -10.44 6.81
CA THR A 32 23.51 -11.15 7.55
C THR A 32 22.13 -10.67 7.17
N ASP A 33 21.17 -11.58 7.21
CA ASP A 33 19.77 -11.29 6.97
C ASP A 33 19.07 -10.92 8.29
N PRO A 34 18.21 -9.89 8.33
CA PRO A 34 17.42 -9.59 9.52
C PRO A 34 16.37 -10.68 9.77
N ALA A 35 16.54 -11.41 10.88
CA ALA A 35 15.57 -12.43 11.32
C ALA A 35 14.25 -11.83 11.84
N ALA A 36 14.29 -10.60 12.37
CA ALA A 36 13.10 -9.88 12.83
C ALA A 36 13.28 -8.38 12.66
N THR A 37 12.20 -7.68 12.30
CA THR A 37 12.18 -6.22 12.15
C THR A 37 11.38 -5.55 13.26
N ALA A 38 11.50 -4.22 13.39
CA ALA A 38 10.69 -3.46 14.33
C ALA A 38 9.19 -3.57 14.02
N VAL A 39 8.83 -3.59 12.74
CA VAL A 39 7.42 -3.78 12.32
C VAL A 39 6.92 -5.17 12.67
N MET A 40 7.71 -6.23 12.43
CA MET A 40 7.30 -7.60 12.80
C MET A 40 7.02 -7.72 14.30
N ARG A 41 7.92 -7.19 15.15
CA ARG A 41 7.72 -7.19 16.60
C ARG A 41 6.47 -6.41 17.00
N TYR A 42 6.30 -5.22 16.43
CA TYR A 42 5.12 -4.40 16.67
C TYR A 42 3.81 -5.12 16.29
N ARG A 43 3.79 -5.90 15.21
CA ARG A 43 2.59 -6.66 14.81
C ARG A 43 2.24 -7.80 15.76
N VAL A 44 3.26 -8.49 16.28
CA VAL A 44 3.05 -9.55 17.27
C VAL A 44 2.51 -8.96 18.56
N GLU A 45 3.15 -7.91 19.09
CA GLU A 45 2.72 -7.20 20.29
C GLU A 45 1.29 -6.64 20.14
N GLN A 46 0.99 -6.02 18.99
CA GLN A 46 -0.36 -5.52 18.71
C GLN A 46 -1.42 -6.64 18.76
N ALA A 47 -1.12 -7.81 18.20
CA ALA A 47 -2.07 -8.92 18.20
C ALA A 47 -2.25 -9.53 19.61
N GLU A 48 -1.20 -9.55 20.42
CA GLU A 48 -1.24 -9.99 21.81
C GLU A 48 -2.08 -9.02 22.67
N ASP A 49 -1.90 -7.71 22.51
CA ASP A 49 -2.68 -6.67 23.18
C ASP A 49 -4.18 -6.72 22.83
N GLU A 50 -4.50 -7.11 21.59
CA GLU A 50 -5.87 -7.34 21.11
C GLU A 50 -6.45 -8.69 21.61
N GLY A 51 -5.73 -9.42 22.47
CA GLY A 51 -6.17 -10.68 23.08
C GLY A 51 -6.02 -11.91 22.18
N GLY A 52 -5.29 -11.77 21.07
CA GLY A 52 -5.01 -12.83 20.10
C GLY A 52 -3.53 -13.20 20.05
N GLY A 53 -3.11 -13.71 18.91
CA GLY A 53 -1.71 -13.97 18.58
C GLY A 53 -1.51 -13.90 17.07
N LEU A 54 -0.30 -13.54 16.64
CA LEU A 54 0.04 -13.44 15.22
C LEU A 54 1.18 -14.37 14.86
N GLU A 55 0.88 -15.37 14.03
CA GLU A 55 1.91 -16.19 13.39
C GLU A 55 2.58 -15.40 12.27
N LEU A 56 3.90 -15.25 12.35
CA LEU A 56 4.69 -14.62 11.30
C LEU A 56 5.15 -15.64 10.26
N ARG A 57 4.72 -15.46 9.01
CA ARG A 57 5.20 -16.19 7.85
C ARG A 57 6.21 -15.33 7.10
N GLN A 58 7.46 -15.77 7.14
CA GLN A 58 8.56 -15.18 6.38
C GLN A 58 9.43 -16.29 5.82
N GLN A 59 9.79 -16.18 4.54
CA GLN A 59 10.80 -17.01 3.93
C GLN A 59 11.80 -16.14 3.19
N TRP A 60 13.06 -16.23 3.59
CA TRP A 60 14.13 -15.47 2.95
C TRP A 60 14.53 -16.12 1.62
N VAL A 61 14.62 -15.30 0.57
CA VAL A 61 15.16 -15.69 -0.73
C VAL A 61 16.15 -14.64 -1.26
N PRO A 62 17.31 -15.05 -1.81
CA PRO A 62 18.22 -14.12 -2.49
C PRO A 62 17.52 -13.39 -3.63
N LEU A 63 17.92 -12.15 -3.91
CA LEU A 63 17.33 -11.29 -4.95
C LEU A 63 17.36 -11.96 -6.32
N ALA A 64 18.42 -12.71 -6.62
CA ALA A 64 18.55 -13.47 -7.86
C ALA A 64 17.47 -14.57 -8.04
N LYS A 65 16.82 -14.99 -6.95
CA LYS A 65 15.70 -15.95 -6.96
C LYS A 65 14.33 -15.26 -6.88
N ILE A 66 14.28 -13.93 -6.90
CA ILE A 66 13.04 -13.17 -6.99
C ILE A 66 12.79 -12.82 -8.46
N SER A 67 11.55 -13.00 -8.93
CA SER A 67 11.17 -12.66 -10.31
C SER A 67 11.57 -11.22 -10.66
N PRO A 68 12.23 -10.98 -11.81
CA PRO A 68 12.51 -9.63 -12.29
C PRO A 68 11.26 -8.75 -12.43
N ASN A 69 10.09 -9.37 -12.66
CA ASN A 69 8.81 -8.66 -12.68
C ASN A 69 8.50 -8.01 -11.33
N MET A 70 8.78 -8.71 -10.22
CA MET A 70 8.57 -8.19 -8.86
C MET A 70 9.47 -6.99 -8.57
N VAL A 71 10.75 -7.10 -8.93
CA VAL A 71 11.74 -6.01 -8.81
C VAL A 71 11.27 -4.78 -9.61
N ARG A 72 10.88 -4.97 -10.86
CA ARG A 72 10.40 -3.87 -11.73
C ARG A 72 9.12 -3.24 -11.19
N ALA A 73 8.16 -4.04 -10.74
CA ALA A 73 6.89 -3.58 -10.22
C ALA A 73 7.08 -2.71 -8.96
N VAL A 74 7.89 -3.16 -7.99
CA VAL A 74 8.19 -2.39 -6.77
C VAL A 74 8.90 -1.08 -7.08
N ILE A 75 9.94 -1.10 -7.92
CA ILE A 75 10.64 0.13 -8.30
C ILE A 75 9.67 1.09 -8.99
N ALA A 76 8.88 0.63 -9.96
CA ALA A 76 7.93 1.49 -10.68
C ALA A 76 6.78 2.04 -9.80
N SER A 77 6.38 1.32 -8.74
CA SER A 77 5.26 1.72 -7.87
C SER A 77 5.70 2.61 -6.70
N GLU A 78 6.82 2.26 -6.06
CA GLU A 78 7.29 2.90 -4.83
C GLU A 78 8.35 3.97 -5.08
N ASP A 79 9.28 3.72 -6.00
CA ASP A 79 10.51 4.51 -6.11
C ASP A 79 11.15 4.37 -7.52
N GLY A 80 10.57 5.06 -8.51
CA GLY A 80 10.93 4.89 -9.92
C GLY A 80 12.39 5.27 -10.26
N ARG A 81 13.03 6.08 -9.41
CA ARG A 81 14.42 6.51 -9.51
C ARG A 81 15.31 5.85 -8.47
N PHE A 82 14.89 4.73 -7.87
CA PHE A 82 15.60 4.07 -6.77
C PHE A 82 17.11 3.91 -6.99
N ARG A 83 17.52 3.50 -8.20
CA ARG A 83 18.94 3.28 -8.53
C ARG A 83 19.73 4.58 -8.76
N ALA A 84 19.07 5.71 -8.99
CA ALA A 84 19.69 6.98 -9.34
C ALA A 84 19.95 7.90 -8.14
N HIS A 85 19.35 7.65 -6.98
CA HIS A 85 19.55 8.47 -5.78
C HIS A 85 20.20 7.70 -4.63
N HIS A 86 20.54 8.38 -3.52
CA HIS A 86 21.17 7.79 -2.33
C HIS A 86 20.28 7.97 -1.08
N GLY A 87 19.12 7.30 -1.08
CA GLY A 87 18.14 7.31 0.02
C GLY A 87 17.18 8.50 0.05
N ILE A 88 17.48 9.59 -0.65
CA ILE A 88 16.60 10.75 -0.82
C ILE A 88 16.51 11.07 -2.30
N ASP A 89 15.31 11.02 -2.87
CA ASP A 89 15.07 11.47 -4.24
C ASP A 89 14.85 12.99 -4.25
N TRP A 90 15.97 13.72 -4.38
CA TRP A 90 15.94 15.18 -4.44
C TRP A 90 15.25 15.71 -5.69
N THR A 91 15.23 14.94 -6.78
CA THR A 91 14.56 15.35 -8.01
C THR A 91 13.05 15.22 -7.84
N ALA A 92 12.56 14.15 -7.21
CA ALA A 92 11.13 14.00 -6.88
C ALA A 92 10.68 15.10 -5.93
N LEU A 93 11.49 15.37 -4.91
CA LEU A 93 11.19 16.43 -3.95
C LEU A 93 11.16 17.80 -4.65
N GLY A 94 12.11 18.09 -5.53
CA GLY A 94 12.12 19.33 -6.32
C GLY A 94 10.90 19.47 -7.23
N GLU A 95 10.51 18.40 -7.93
CA GLU A 95 9.31 18.35 -8.79
C GLU A 95 8.03 18.61 -7.97
N GLU A 96 7.89 17.95 -6.81
CA GLU A 96 6.74 18.09 -5.91
C GLU A 96 6.62 19.51 -5.33
N LEU A 97 7.74 20.14 -5.03
CA LEU A 97 7.78 21.51 -4.50
C LEU A 97 7.71 22.58 -5.58
N HIS A 98 7.50 22.20 -6.85
CA HIS A 98 7.58 23.09 -8.00
C HIS A 98 8.85 23.97 -8.00
N TYR A 99 9.97 23.40 -7.55
CA TYR A 99 11.22 24.12 -7.42
C TYR A 99 11.79 24.44 -8.80
N GLN A 100 12.03 25.73 -9.04
CA GLN A 100 12.47 26.25 -10.35
C GLN A 100 13.98 26.52 -10.44
N GLY A 101 14.76 26.16 -9.42
CA GLY A 101 16.20 26.41 -9.44
C GLY A 101 16.96 25.44 -10.35
N LYS A 102 18.20 25.79 -10.69
CA LYS A 102 19.00 25.04 -11.67
C LYS A 102 19.70 23.86 -10.99
N PRO A 103 19.54 22.61 -11.48
CA PRO A 103 20.36 21.50 -11.02
C PRO A 103 21.84 21.70 -11.41
N PRO A 104 22.81 21.17 -10.63
CA PRO A 104 22.61 20.38 -9.42
C PRO A 104 22.34 21.24 -8.18
N PHE A 105 21.48 20.75 -7.29
CA PHE A 105 21.20 21.34 -5.98
C PHE A 105 22.49 21.48 -5.15
N SER A 106 22.73 22.65 -4.56
CA SER A 106 23.93 22.97 -3.80
C SER A 106 23.60 23.53 -2.42
N LEU A 107 24.03 22.84 -1.36
CA LEU A 107 23.93 23.34 0.02
C LEU A 107 24.77 24.61 0.27
N LYS A 108 25.60 25.03 -0.68
CA LYS A 108 26.37 26.29 -0.61
C LYS A 108 25.61 27.46 -1.23
N ASP A 109 24.58 27.19 -2.03
CA ASP A 109 23.78 28.23 -2.66
C ASP A 109 22.66 28.69 -1.70
N ARG A 110 22.50 30.01 -1.56
CA ARG A 110 21.52 30.60 -0.64
C ARG A 110 20.08 30.43 -1.13
N ALA A 111 19.84 30.47 -2.43
CA ALA A 111 18.52 30.24 -3.01
C ALA A 111 18.09 28.78 -2.79
N ASP A 112 19.02 27.83 -2.93
CA ASP A 112 18.78 26.40 -2.68
C ASP A 112 18.51 26.12 -1.20
N LEU A 113 19.26 26.76 -0.30
CA LEU A 113 19.02 26.70 1.15
C LEU A 113 17.67 27.30 1.55
N LEU A 114 17.31 28.46 0.99
CA LEU A 114 16.02 29.10 1.24
C LEU A 114 14.86 28.29 0.67
N ALA A 115 15.05 27.67 -0.50
CA ALA A 115 14.09 26.74 -1.07
C ALA A 115 13.93 25.50 -0.18
N LEU A 116 15.01 24.92 0.35
CA LEU A 116 14.95 23.81 1.31
C LEU A 116 14.26 24.22 2.62
N ALA A 117 14.51 25.42 3.13
CA ALA A 117 13.85 25.94 4.32
C ALA A 117 12.37 26.26 4.09
N GLY A 118 12.03 26.73 2.89
CA GLY A 118 10.64 26.95 2.43
C GLY A 118 9.90 25.63 2.26
N ALA A 119 10.54 24.65 1.63
CA ALA A 119 10.07 23.27 1.49
C ALA A 119 9.85 22.60 2.84
N GLY A 120 10.79 22.75 3.76
CA GLY A 120 10.66 22.26 5.13
C GLY A 120 9.45 22.88 5.83
N ARG A 121 9.30 24.22 5.77
CA ARG A 121 8.13 24.91 6.34
C ARG A 121 6.81 24.49 5.69
N TYR A 122 6.78 24.38 4.36
CA TYR A 122 5.62 23.91 3.61
C TYR A 122 5.25 22.49 4.00
N TYR A 123 6.22 21.57 4.07
CA TYR A 123 6.05 20.19 4.52
C TYR A 123 5.55 20.10 5.96
N LEU A 124 6.09 20.91 6.87
CA LEU A 124 5.64 21.01 8.26
C LEU A 124 4.17 21.49 8.35
N GLY A 125 3.76 22.43 7.50
CA GLY A 125 2.40 22.98 7.46
C GLY A 125 1.38 22.10 6.73
N HIS A 126 1.80 21.34 5.72
CA HIS A 126 0.93 20.56 4.83
C HIS A 126 1.16 19.05 4.98
N ARG A 127 1.66 18.59 6.14
CA ARG A 127 2.05 17.18 6.40
C ARG A 127 0.97 16.13 6.11
N SER A 128 -0.31 16.52 6.10
CA SER A 128 -1.46 15.67 5.77
C SER A 128 -1.79 15.67 4.27
N GLU A 129 -1.38 16.72 3.56
CA GLU A 129 -1.65 16.97 2.14
C GLU A 129 -0.47 16.57 1.24
N VAL A 130 0.75 16.61 1.78
CA VAL A 130 1.96 16.04 1.15
C VAL A 130 1.85 14.51 1.16
N LYS A 131 1.17 13.98 0.14
CA LYS A 131 1.05 12.55 -0.12
C LYS A 131 2.31 12.04 -0.84
N GLY A 132 3.16 11.35 -0.09
CA GLY A 132 4.01 10.25 -0.58
C GLY A 132 5.07 10.62 -1.63
N ARG A 133 6.35 10.42 -1.35
CA ARG A 133 6.97 9.09 -1.54
C ARG A 133 8.19 8.93 -0.64
N SER A 134 8.05 8.18 0.45
CA SER A 134 9.24 7.64 1.11
C SER A 134 9.95 6.73 0.11
N THR A 135 11.25 6.95 -0.11
CA THR A 135 12.08 6.06 -0.95
C THR A 135 12.08 4.64 -0.39
N ILE A 136 12.41 3.63 -1.22
CA ILE A 136 12.53 2.24 -0.75
C ILE A 136 13.46 2.15 0.46
N THR A 137 14.57 2.88 0.44
CA THR A 137 15.53 2.93 1.56
C THR A 137 14.94 3.53 2.83
N GLN A 138 14.13 4.59 2.73
CA GLN A 138 13.45 5.17 3.89
C GLN A 138 12.39 4.20 4.45
N GLN A 139 11.64 3.55 3.57
CA GLN A 139 10.68 2.52 3.96
C GLN A 139 11.38 1.33 4.65
N LEU A 140 12.54 0.92 4.13
CA LEU A 140 13.37 -0.12 4.74
C LEU A 140 13.88 0.31 6.13
N ALA A 141 14.39 1.55 6.26
CA ALA A 141 14.83 2.09 7.55
C ALA A 141 13.71 2.04 8.59
N LYS A 142 12.51 2.50 8.19
CA LYS A 142 11.30 2.40 9.01
C LYS A 142 11.03 0.97 9.43
N ASN A 143 10.98 0.03 8.47
CA ASN A 143 10.67 -1.36 8.73
C ASN A 143 11.63 -2.00 9.73
N LEU A 144 12.94 -1.88 9.48
CA LEU A 144 13.98 -2.53 10.27
C LEU A 144 14.02 -2.02 11.72
N TYR A 145 13.89 -0.70 11.92
CA TYR A 145 14.36 -0.07 13.15
C TYR A 145 13.33 0.76 13.91
N PHE A 146 12.19 1.10 13.30
CA PHE A 146 11.26 2.06 13.90
C PHE A 146 9.83 1.50 13.96
N THR A 147 9.13 1.79 15.05
CA THR A 147 7.70 1.51 15.17
C THR A 147 6.85 2.51 14.36
N PRO A 148 5.57 2.22 14.09
CA PRO A 148 4.70 3.06 13.26
C PRO A 148 4.33 4.44 13.84
N GLU A 149 4.71 4.75 15.08
CA GLU A 149 4.35 6.00 15.77
C GLU A 149 4.66 7.25 14.94
N ARG A 150 3.82 8.28 14.99
CA ARG A 150 4.00 9.47 14.12
C ARG A 150 4.70 10.58 14.89
N SER A 151 6.03 10.65 14.76
CA SER A 151 6.86 11.75 15.31
C SER A 151 7.77 12.34 14.23
N LEU A 152 7.92 13.67 14.22
CA LEU A 152 8.85 14.39 13.34
C LEU A 152 10.31 14.01 13.64
N ALA A 153 10.64 13.85 14.92
CA ALA A 153 11.98 13.41 15.34
C ALA A 153 12.27 12.00 14.81
N ARG A 154 11.30 11.08 14.88
CA ARG A 154 11.41 9.74 14.29
C ARG A 154 11.59 9.82 12.77
N LYS A 155 10.83 10.67 12.07
CA LYS A 155 10.98 10.83 10.61
C LYS A 155 12.36 11.38 10.23
N ALA A 156 12.91 12.31 11.00
CA ALA A 156 14.28 12.77 10.81
C ALA A 156 15.29 11.64 11.06
N ALA A 157 15.13 10.86 12.13
CA ALA A 157 15.97 9.71 12.41
C ALA A 157 15.91 8.66 11.28
N GLU A 158 14.72 8.37 10.74
CA GLU A 158 14.52 7.50 9.57
C GLU A 158 15.34 7.97 8.37
N LEU A 159 15.37 9.29 8.10
CA LEU A 159 16.17 9.87 7.02
C LEU A 159 17.68 9.67 7.23
N PHE A 160 18.16 9.88 8.46
CA PHE A 160 19.56 9.65 8.81
C PHE A 160 19.95 8.18 8.69
N VAL A 161 19.11 7.27 9.17
CA VAL A 161 19.34 5.82 9.06
C VAL A 161 19.27 5.37 7.59
N ALA A 162 18.35 5.89 6.79
CA ALA A 162 18.29 5.60 5.35
C ALA A 162 19.59 6.00 4.63
N ARG A 163 20.12 7.20 4.91
CA ARG A 163 21.41 7.64 4.38
C ARG A 163 22.57 6.74 4.84
N ARG A 164 22.49 6.22 6.06
CA ARG A 164 23.48 5.26 6.57
C ARG A 164 23.36 3.91 5.84
N ILE A 165 22.15 3.40 5.63
CA ILE A 165 21.90 2.17 4.84
C ILE A 165 22.55 2.29 3.46
N GLU A 166 22.34 3.40 2.75
CA GLU A 166 22.91 3.66 1.41
C GLU A 166 24.44 3.75 1.39
N LYS A 167 25.06 4.10 2.53
CA LYS A 167 26.51 4.14 2.64
C LYS A 167 27.12 2.74 2.81
N PHE A 168 26.43 1.83 3.50
CA PHE A 168 26.97 0.53 3.87
C PHE A 168 26.51 -0.61 2.95
N LEU A 169 25.33 -0.50 2.38
CA LEU A 169 24.69 -1.53 1.56
C LEU A 169 24.61 -1.11 0.10
N THR A 170 24.75 -2.08 -0.80
CA THR A 170 24.52 -1.86 -2.24
C THR A 170 23.02 -1.75 -2.53
N LYS A 171 22.66 -1.15 -3.67
CA LYS A 171 21.25 -1.05 -4.10
C LYS A 171 20.55 -2.40 -4.18
N ASP A 172 21.25 -3.42 -4.67
CA ASP A 172 20.72 -4.77 -4.76
C ASP A 172 20.49 -5.36 -3.37
N ARG A 173 21.43 -5.16 -2.43
CA ARG A 173 21.26 -5.65 -1.06
C ARG A 173 20.13 -4.93 -0.32
N ILE A 174 19.98 -3.61 -0.52
CA ILE A 174 18.84 -2.84 0.01
C ILE A 174 17.52 -3.42 -0.50
N LEU A 175 17.44 -3.66 -1.81
CA LEU A 175 16.23 -4.20 -2.42
C LEU A 175 15.94 -5.64 -1.95
N GLU A 176 16.97 -6.48 -1.82
CA GLU A 176 16.86 -7.83 -1.29
C GLU A 176 16.27 -7.84 0.12
N ILE A 177 16.82 -7.03 1.03
CA ILE A 177 16.29 -6.95 2.38
C ILE A 177 14.86 -6.39 2.38
N TYR A 178 14.61 -5.35 1.61
CA TYR A 178 13.27 -4.77 1.49
C TYR A 178 12.24 -5.81 1.05
N LEU A 179 12.50 -6.53 -0.05
CA LEU A 179 11.58 -7.52 -0.60
C LEU A 179 11.38 -8.72 0.32
N ASN A 180 12.33 -9.04 1.19
CA ASN A 180 12.21 -10.14 2.15
C ASN A 180 11.58 -9.73 3.49
N THR A 181 11.46 -8.42 3.78
CA THR A 181 10.98 -7.94 5.08
C THR A 181 9.71 -7.13 4.99
N VAL A 182 9.26 -6.74 3.80
CA VAL A 182 8.06 -5.90 3.65
C VAL A 182 6.79 -6.68 3.98
N GLU A 183 5.86 -6.01 4.67
CA GLU A 183 4.55 -6.57 5.01
C GLU A 183 3.65 -6.59 3.76
N LEU A 184 3.08 -7.76 3.45
CA LEU A 184 2.20 -7.98 2.30
C LEU A 184 0.83 -8.54 2.71
N GLY A 185 0.58 -8.69 4.00
CA GLY A 185 -0.69 -9.14 4.57
C GLY A 185 -0.58 -9.37 6.08
N PRO A 186 -1.71 -9.68 6.75
CA PRO A 186 -1.70 -10.05 8.17
C PRO A 186 -0.77 -11.25 8.41
N GLY A 187 0.35 -11.02 9.12
CA GLY A 187 1.35 -12.05 9.41
C GLY A 187 2.23 -12.46 8.22
N VAL A 188 2.03 -11.89 7.03
CA VAL A 188 2.76 -12.27 5.80
C VAL A 188 3.82 -11.24 5.49
N PHE A 189 5.09 -11.64 5.64
CA PHE A 189 6.26 -10.80 5.42
C PHE A 189 7.18 -11.38 4.35
N GLY A 190 7.57 -10.52 3.41
CA GLY A 190 8.44 -10.87 2.30
C GLY A 190 7.70 -11.47 1.10
N VAL A 191 8.29 -11.27 -0.08
CA VAL A 191 7.67 -11.64 -1.36
C VAL A 191 7.52 -13.14 -1.57
N GLU A 192 8.40 -13.97 -0.99
CA GLU A 192 8.29 -15.43 -1.10
C GLU A 192 7.07 -15.94 -0.36
N ALA A 193 6.92 -15.56 0.92
CA ALA A 193 5.75 -15.94 1.72
C ALA A 193 4.44 -15.44 1.08
N ALA A 194 4.44 -14.21 0.54
CA ALA A 194 3.26 -13.66 -0.13
C ALA A 194 2.95 -14.34 -1.47
N ALA A 195 3.97 -14.71 -2.25
CA ALA A 195 3.77 -15.42 -3.51
C ALA A 195 3.15 -16.81 -3.28
N GLN A 196 3.59 -17.49 -2.24
CA GLN A 196 3.02 -18.78 -1.83
C GLN A 196 1.59 -18.60 -1.29
N GLU A 197 1.36 -17.67 -0.34
CA GLU A 197 0.05 -17.44 0.28
C GLU A 197 -1.03 -17.06 -0.74
N TYR A 198 -0.71 -16.20 -1.72
CA TYR A 198 -1.72 -15.62 -2.59
C TYR A 198 -1.84 -16.30 -3.96
N PHE A 199 -0.82 -17.03 -4.40
CA PHE A 199 -0.76 -17.53 -5.77
C PHE A 199 -0.22 -18.96 -5.90
N ASP A 200 0.16 -19.61 -4.80
CA ASP A 200 0.75 -20.96 -4.80
C ASP A 200 1.95 -21.12 -5.75
N VAL A 201 2.75 -20.06 -5.89
CA VAL A 201 3.98 -20.07 -6.69
C VAL A 201 5.19 -19.55 -5.91
N PRO A 202 6.41 -20.02 -6.21
CA PRO A 202 7.62 -19.40 -5.67
C PRO A 202 7.79 -17.98 -6.23
N ALA A 203 8.45 -17.08 -5.49
CA ALA A 203 8.66 -15.68 -5.93
C ALA A 203 9.41 -15.58 -7.26
N ALA A 204 10.24 -16.58 -7.58
CA ALA A 204 10.94 -16.71 -8.87
C ALA A 204 9.98 -16.77 -10.08
N ARG A 205 8.76 -17.31 -9.89
CA ARG A 205 7.78 -17.56 -10.96
C ARG A 205 6.66 -16.53 -11.02
N LEU A 206 6.75 -15.44 -10.26
CA LEU A 206 5.75 -14.37 -10.32
C LEU A 206 5.64 -13.79 -11.74
N THR A 207 4.44 -13.87 -12.31
CA THR A 207 4.06 -13.17 -13.54
C THR A 207 4.04 -11.65 -13.31
N SER A 208 4.03 -10.85 -14.38
CA SER A 208 3.93 -9.40 -14.26
C SER A 208 2.66 -8.95 -13.54
N PHE A 209 1.54 -9.66 -13.73
CA PHE A 209 0.27 -9.38 -13.05
C PHE A 209 0.34 -9.68 -11.55
N GLN A 210 0.86 -10.84 -11.17
CA GLN A 210 1.02 -11.21 -9.76
C GLN A 210 2.01 -10.28 -9.05
N ALA A 211 3.14 -9.99 -9.68
CA ALA A 211 4.13 -9.03 -9.19
C ALA A 211 3.54 -7.62 -8.98
N ALA A 212 2.80 -7.11 -9.96
CA ALA A 212 2.12 -5.82 -9.84
C ALA A 212 1.04 -5.84 -8.75
N SER A 213 0.38 -6.98 -8.51
CA SER A 213 -0.62 -7.14 -7.45
C SER A 213 0.03 -7.05 -6.07
N LEU A 214 1.16 -7.74 -5.84
CA LEU A 214 1.91 -7.64 -4.59
C LEU A 214 2.47 -6.22 -4.38
N ALA A 215 3.01 -5.60 -5.43
CA ALA A 215 3.51 -4.22 -5.35
C ALA A 215 2.38 -3.22 -5.03
N ALA A 216 1.17 -3.45 -5.54
CA ALA A 216 0.00 -2.64 -5.26
C ALA A 216 -0.52 -2.78 -3.81
N THR A 217 -0.14 -3.84 -3.09
CA THR A 217 -0.49 -4.07 -1.69
C THR A 217 0.32 -3.22 -0.71
N LEU A 218 1.56 -2.86 -1.06
CA LEU A 218 2.52 -2.17 -0.18
C LEU A 218 1.98 -0.93 0.57
N PRO A 219 1.13 -0.07 -0.02
CA PRO A 219 0.63 1.09 0.71
C PRO A 219 -0.33 0.74 1.86
N GLN A 220 -1.07 -0.37 1.75
CA GLN A 220 -2.16 -0.75 2.65
C GLN A 220 -2.23 -2.28 2.81
N PRO A 221 -1.19 -2.93 3.36
CA PRO A 221 -1.06 -4.38 3.30
C PRO A 221 -2.14 -5.14 4.07
N LEU A 222 -2.65 -4.58 5.15
CA LEU A 222 -3.68 -5.22 5.98
C LEU A 222 -5.11 -5.06 5.43
N SER A 223 -5.36 -4.02 4.64
CA SER A 223 -6.73 -3.65 4.23
C SER A 223 -7.01 -3.75 2.74
N SER A 224 -5.98 -3.95 1.90
CA SER A 224 -6.10 -4.01 0.45
C SER A 224 -4.99 -4.90 -0.15
N ASN A 225 -5.26 -6.18 -0.29
CA ASN A 225 -4.33 -7.19 -0.82
C ASN A 225 -5.07 -8.23 -1.71
N PRO A 226 -4.39 -9.23 -2.31
CA PRO A 226 -5.04 -10.21 -3.19
C PRO A 226 -6.19 -10.99 -2.52
N LYS A 227 -6.15 -11.17 -1.20
CA LYS A 227 -7.16 -11.90 -0.42
C LYS A 227 -8.25 -10.99 0.15
N TYR A 228 -7.90 -9.77 0.55
CA TYR A 228 -8.80 -8.84 1.25
C TYR A 228 -9.03 -7.55 0.46
N ARG A 229 -10.31 -7.27 0.14
CA ARG A 229 -10.79 -6.05 -0.55
C ARG A 229 -9.92 -5.67 -1.77
N PRO A 230 -9.84 -6.53 -2.80
CA PRO A 230 -8.87 -6.39 -3.87
C PRO A 230 -9.13 -5.20 -4.80
N SER A 231 -10.30 -4.57 -4.80
CA SER A 231 -10.66 -3.54 -5.80
C SER A 231 -9.71 -2.33 -5.82
N ARG A 232 -9.31 -1.83 -4.64
CA ARG A 232 -8.36 -0.71 -4.53
C ARG A 232 -6.96 -1.12 -4.99
N MET A 233 -6.52 -2.31 -4.60
CA MET A 233 -5.26 -2.90 -5.05
C MET A 233 -5.27 -3.12 -6.56
N ALA A 234 -6.36 -3.65 -7.13
CA ALA A 234 -6.49 -3.96 -8.55
C ALA A 234 -6.33 -2.72 -9.42
N TRP A 235 -6.94 -1.60 -9.04
CA TRP A 235 -6.74 -0.33 -9.73
C TRP A 235 -5.26 0.12 -9.69
N ARG A 236 -4.58 -0.01 -8.55
CA ARG A 236 -3.15 0.34 -8.43
C ARG A 236 -2.27 -0.64 -9.20
N ARG A 237 -2.59 -1.94 -9.22
CA ARG A 237 -1.93 -2.96 -10.04
C ARG A 237 -2.00 -2.59 -11.51
N ASP A 238 -3.19 -2.21 -11.99
CA ASP A 238 -3.38 -1.84 -13.40
C ASP A 238 -2.58 -0.58 -13.75
N LEU A 239 -2.51 0.40 -12.84
CA LEU A 239 -1.62 1.55 -12.98
C LEU A 239 -0.15 1.14 -13.09
N ILE A 240 0.32 0.21 -12.24
CA ILE A 240 1.70 -0.30 -12.29
C ILE A 240 1.95 -1.02 -13.62
N LEU A 241 1.02 -1.85 -14.09
CA LEU A 241 1.16 -2.56 -15.36
C LEU A 241 1.24 -1.60 -16.56
N ARG A 242 0.43 -0.53 -16.57
CA ARG A 242 0.52 0.53 -17.60
C ARG A 242 1.89 1.18 -17.61
N ARG A 243 2.40 1.57 -16.43
CA ARG A 243 3.77 2.12 -16.28
C ARG A 243 4.84 1.16 -16.78
N LEU A 244 4.72 -0.14 -16.49
CA LEU A 244 5.68 -1.16 -16.95
C LEU A 244 5.68 -1.38 -18.46
N ARG A 245 4.57 -1.07 -19.14
CA ARG A 245 4.46 -1.09 -20.62
C ARG A 245 4.94 0.21 -21.28
N GLY A 246 5.32 1.21 -20.50
CA GLY A 246 5.73 2.52 -21.04
C GLY A 246 4.56 3.35 -21.56
N GLU A 247 3.33 2.99 -21.20
CA GLU A 247 2.15 3.82 -21.50
C GLU A 247 2.24 5.09 -20.65
N ASP A 248 1.96 6.23 -21.27
CA ASP A 248 1.97 7.53 -20.60
C ASP A 248 0.82 7.55 -19.59
N SER A 249 1.11 7.09 -18.37
CA SER A 249 0.10 6.90 -17.35
C SER A 249 -0.50 8.21 -16.87
N GLY A 250 0.04 9.38 -17.29
CA GLY A 250 -0.45 10.72 -16.91
C GLY A 250 -0.40 11.01 -15.41
N LEU A 251 0.21 10.12 -14.62
CA LEU A 251 0.04 10.05 -13.18
C LEU A 251 1.38 10.20 -12.47
N SER A 252 1.83 11.45 -12.40
CA SER A 252 2.77 11.91 -11.37
C SER A 252 2.14 11.88 -9.97
N ALA A 253 0.81 11.89 -9.85
CA ALA A 253 0.09 11.69 -8.60
C ALA A 253 -0.45 10.26 -8.53
N ILE A 254 -0.48 9.65 -7.34
CA ILE A 254 -1.40 8.54 -7.06
C ILE A 254 -2.79 9.16 -7.07
N PRO A 255 -3.72 8.81 -7.98
CA PRO A 255 -5.09 9.28 -7.84
C PRO A 255 -5.61 8.93 -6.45
N GLU A 256 -6.26 9.91 -5.84
CA GLU A 256 -6.95 9.75 -4.57
C GLU A 256 -7.76 8.45 -4.63
N ALA A 257 -7.63 7.63 -3.58
CA ALA A 257 -8.34 6.35 -3.50
C ALA A 257 -9.78 6.58 -3.97
N PRO A 258 -10.34 5.72 -4.85
CA PRO A 258 -11.71 5.90 -5.30
C PRO A 258 -12.57 6.12 -4.05
N PRO A 259 -13.47 7.14 -4.08
CA PRO A 259 -14.24 7.51 -2.90
C PRO A 259 -14.80 6.24 -2.30
N ALA A 260 -14.62 6.08 -0.99
CA ALA A 260 -15.23 4.97 -0.28
C ALA A 260 -16.70 4.96 -0.71
N ILE A 261 -17.16 3.86 -1.32
CA ILE A 261 -18.58 3.65 -1.52
C ILE A 261 -19.16 3.84 -0.13
N ALA A 262 -19.95 4.91 0.04
CA ALA A 262 -20.53 5.25 1.31
C ALA A 262 -21.16 3.99 1.87
N ALA A 263 -20.86 3.70 3.14
CA ALA A 263 -21.59 2.68 3.87
C ALA A 263 -23.09 2.86 3.59
N PRO A 264 -23.86 1.78 3.42
CA PRO A 264 -25.28 1.90 3.13
C PRO A 264 -25.91 2.82 4.17
N LEU A 265 -26.70 3.78 3.67
CA LEU A 265 -27.43 4.77 4.45
C LEU A 265 -28.04 4.09 5.68
N SER A 266 -27.57 4.44 6.87
CA SER A 266 -28.26 4.09 8.10
C SER A 266 -29.62 4.78 8.08
N ASP A 267 -30.69 3.99 8.21
CA ASP A 267 -32.08 4.44 8.26
C ASP A 267 -32.24 5.63 9.23
N PRO A 268 -32.87 6.74 8.82
CA PRO A 268 -33.06 7.92 9.67
C PRO A 268 -34.25 7.75 10.65
N ALA A 269 -34.46 6.54 11.16
CA ALA A 269 -35.59 6.20 12.03
C ALA A 269 -35.15 5.44 13.27
N SER A 270 -34.22 6.01 14.04
CA SER A 270 -34.00 5.59 15.43
C SER A 270 -33.22 6.66 16.18
N GLU A 271 -33.87 7.78 16.51
CA GLU A 271 -33.62 8.47 17.77
C GLU A 271 -34.75 9.47 18.10
N ALA A 272 -35.17 9.44 19.37
CA ALA A 272 -36.12 10.29 20.09
C ALA A 272 -37.63 9.95 20.03
N ALA A 273 -38.11 9.22 21.05
CA ALA A 273 -39.00 9.79 22.09
C ALA A 273 -39.29 8.77 23.24
N PRO A 274 -39.62 9.23 24.47
CA PRO A 274 -39.51 8.46 25.70
C PRO A 274 -40.80 7.75 26.18
N GLU A 275 -40.58 6.95 27.23
CA GLU A 275 -41.48 6.11 28.04
C GLU A 275 -42.72 6.82 28.62
N ALA A 276 -43.92 6.24 28.43
CA ALA A 276 -45.06 6.27 29.37
C ALA A 276 -46.18 5.28 28.95
N ALA A 277 -46.82 4.68 29.95
CA ALA A 277 -47.64 3.47 29.91
C ALA A 277 -49.11 3.62 29.45
N ALA A 278 -49.68 2.53 28.89
CA ALA A 278 -50.97 1.92 29.26
C ALA A 278 -51.41 0.83 28.24
N ALA A 279 -51.69 -0.38 28.71
CA ALA A 279 -52.44 -1.44 28.01
C ALA A 279 -53.97 -1.24 28.21
N PRO A 280 -54.92 -2.09 27.70
CA PRO A 280 -54.78 -3.33 26.89
C PRO A 280 -55.78 -3.46 25.71
N GLY A 281 -55.69 -4.56 24.94
CA GLY A 281 -56.81 -5.06 24.12
C GLY A 281 -56.44 -5.89 22.88
N ASP A 282 -56.35 -7.21 23.06
CA ASP A 282 -56.58 -8.24 22.02
C ASP A 282 -58.10 -8.54 22.00
N PRO A 283 -58.75 -8.90 20.87
CA PRO A 283 -58.69 -10.29 20.39
C PRO A 283 -58.72 -10.47 18.86
N GLY A 284 -58.11 -11.55 18.36
CA GLY A 284 -58.86 -12.42 17.45
C GLY A 284 -58.10 -13.13 16.32
N ALA A 285 -57.83 -14.41 16.59
CA ALA A 285 -57.91 -15.56 15.69
C ALA A 285 -56.69 -15.92 14.79
N GLU A 286 -55.99 -16.94 15.28
CA GLU A 286 -55.15 -17.91 14.56
C GLU A 286 -55.96 -18.82 13.58
N PRO A 287 -55.41 -19.95 13.06
CA PRO A 287 -54.39 -20.13 12.02
C PRO A 287 -54.93 -21.10 10.93
N LEU A 288 -54.09 -21.65 10.04
CA LEU A 288 -54.17 -23.08 9.63
C LEU A 288 -53.01 -23.49 8.70
N ASP A 289 -52.41 -24.61 9.11
CA ASP A 289 -51.26 -25.31 8.54
C ASP A 289 -51.56 -26.23 7.33
N ALA A 290 -50.46 -26.64 6.68
CA ALA A 290 -50.10 -28.01 6.25
C ALA A 290 -50.49 -28.58 4.86
N ALA A 291 -49.43 -29.04 4.17
CA ALA A 291 -49.23 -30.32 3.44
C ALA A 291 -50.17 -30.67 2.26
N GLY A 292 -49.79 -31.39 1.18
CA GLY A 292 -48.60 -32.13 0.77
C GLY A 292 -48.96 -33.12 -0.37
N ALA A 293 -47.95 -33.53 -1.16
CA ALA A 293 -47.75 -34.81 -1.88
C ALA A 293 -48.48 -35.22 -3.20
N ALA A 294 -47.62 -35.61 -4.17
CA ALA A 294 -47.59 -36.83 -5.04
C ALA A 294 -48.27 -36.94 -6.45
N GLU A 295 -47.44 -36.87 -7.52
CA GLU A 295 -47.11 -37.84 -8.64
C GLU A 295 -48.12 -38.85 -9.29
N PRO A 296 -47.85 -39.56 -10.44
CA PRO A 296 -46.91 -39.39 -11.60
C PRO A 296 -47.43 -39.93 -13.01
N THR A 297 -46.48 -40.21 -13.94
CA THR A 297 -46.44 -41.08 -15.19
C THR A 297 -46.60 -40.35 -16.55
N GLU A 298 -45.84 -40.52 -17.66
CA GLU A 298 -45.25 -41.70 -18.36
C GLU A 298 -44.24 -41.25 -19.50
N GLU A 299 -43.34 -42.13 -19.97
CA GLU A 299 -42.27 -41.97 -21.03
C GLU A 299 -42.71 -42.58 -22.41
N PRO A 300 -41.93 -42.70 -23.53
CA PRO A 300 -40.66 -42.09 -24.02
C PRO A 300 -40.61 -41.74 -25.56
N ALA A 301 -39.47 -41.19 -26.05
CA ALA A 301 -38.71 -41.56 -27.29
C ALA A 301 -38.18 -40.44 -28.25
N ALA A 302 -36.88 -40.60 -28.62
CA ALA A 302 -36.15 -40.25 -29.87
C ALA A 302 -35.48 -38.85 -30.11
N GLU A 303 -34.14 -38.87 -30.20
CA GLU A 303 -33.20 -37.93 -30.89
C GLU A 303 -33.30 -38.08 -32.45
N PRO A 304 -32.82 -37.16 -33.36
CA PRO A 304 -31.49 -36.49 -33.36
C PRO A 304 -31.30 -35.07 -34.02
N THR A 305 -30.19 -34.42 -33.63
CA THR A 305 -29.11 -33.64 -34.33
C THR A 305 -29.33 -32.65 -35.53
N ALA A 306 -28.56 -31.54 -35.47
CA ALA A 306 -28.02 -30.61 -36.52
C ALA A 306 -28.99 -29.56 -37.13
N GLU A 307 -28.64 -28.30 -37.47
CA GLU A 307 -27.42 -27.48 -37.61
C GLU A 307 -27.85 -25.97 -37.60
N PRO A 308 -26.94 -24.97 -37.46
CA PRO A 308 -27.30 -23.56 -37.24
C PRO A 308 -27.31 -22.71 -38.54
N PRO A 309 -28.06 -21.60 -38.60
CA PRO A 309 -27.85 -20.55 -39.60
C PRO A 309 -27.17 -19.28 -39.03
N PRO A 310 -26.62 -18.41 -39.90
CA PRO A 310 -25.41 -17.62 -39.64
C PRO A 310 -25.62 -16.19 -39.10
N ASP A 311 -24.49 -15.64 -38.64
CA ASP A 311 -24.27 -14.29 -38.08
C ASP A 311 -24.52 -13.13 -39.09
N PRO A 312 -24.79 -11.91 -38.61
CA PRO A 312 -25.46 -10.85 -39.36
C PRO A 312 -24.50 -9.88 -40.07
N ALA A 313 -24.86 -9.50 -41.29
CA ALA A 313 -24.30 -8.32 -41.95
C ALA A 313 -25.07 -7.05 -41.53
N GLY A 314 -24.30 -5.99 -41.29
CA GLY A 314 -24.69 -4.75 -40.63
C GLY A 314 -25.62 -3.77 -41.39
N PRO A 315 -25.73 -2.54 -40.85
CA PRO A 315 -26.87 -1.59 -40.94
C PRO A 315 -26.62 -0.53 -42.06
N PRO A 316 -27.30 0.65 -42.17
CA PRO A 316 -28.50 1.29 -41.56
C PRO A 316 -29.45 1.81 -42.71
N PRO A 317 -30.21 2.94 -42.69
CA PRO A 317 -30.71 3.87 -41.67
C PRO A 317 -32.23 4.20 -41.76
N ALA A 318 -32.64 5.22 -41.00
CA ALA A 318 -33.97 5.77 -40.70
C ALA A 318 -34.80 6.33 -41.88
N ALA A 319 -36.13 6.35 -41.72
CA ALA A 319 -36.97 7.55 -41.51
C ALA A 319 -38.47 7.23 -41.67
N ASP A 320 -39.28 7.70 -40.73
CA ASP A 320 -40.50 8.52 -40.93
C ASP A 320 -41.62 8.21 -39.93
N THR A 321 -41.87 9.23 -39.12
CA THR A 321 -43.07 9.50 -38.35
C THR A 321 -44.23 9.87 -39.27
N VAL A 322 -45.46 9.46 -38.93
CA VAL A 322 -46.63 10.33 -38.65
C VAL A 322 -47.91 9.49 -38.64
N GLY A 323 -48.73 9.65 -37.59
CA GLY A 323 -50.11 9.17 -37.57
C GLY A 323 -50.76 9.02 -36.19
N ALA A 324 -50.65 10.01 -35.30
CA ALA A 324 -51.55 10.14 -34.15
C ALA A 324 -52.68 11.10 -34.52
N GLY A 325 -53.92 10.68 -34.30
CA GLY A 325 -55.08 11.55 -34.24
C GLY A 325 -55.60 11.60 -32.80
N ALA A 326 -56.02 12.81 -32.40
CA ALA A 326 -56.52 13.23 -31.09
C ALA A 326 -55.47 13.51 -30.00
#